data_AF-A0A327SIC4-F1
#
_entry.id   AF-A0A327SIC4-F1
#
_cell.length_a   1.000
_cell.length_b   1.000
_cell.length_c   1.000
_cell.angle_alpha   90.00
_cell.angle_beta   90.00
_cell.angle_gamma   90.00
#
_symmetry.space_group_name_H-M   'P 1'
#
loop_
_entity.id
_entity.type
_entity.pdbx_description
1 polymer ?
#
loop_
_entity_poly.entity_id
_entity_poly.type
_entity_poly.pdbx_seq_one_letter_code
_entity_poly.pdbx_strand_id
1 'polypeptide(L)'
;MITGLDKALSRLTTKFVRVENAILDGITSVGEAIKADASSYASAIGFFDNDGNWVELNGAIKGGATNKGQGYRIWVDAGKMGAYVEFGTGEYASGTLAAYNQEWRELARQFYVNGKGRLPARPYMYPAWVKNTTGLTDNLRKRMNNPY
;
A
#
# COMPACT_ATOMS: atom_id res chain seq x y z
N MET A 1 12.10 11.31 -49.26
CA MET A 1 12.21 10.82 -47.87
C MET A 1 10.80 10.60 -47.34
N ILE A 2 10.46 9.40 -46.87
CA ILE A 2 9.08 9.05 -46.46
C ILE A 2 8.82 9.62 -45.06
N THR A 3 8.58 10.93 -44.98
CA THR A 3 8.39 11.65 -43.71
C THR A 3 7.11 11.26 -42.96
N GLY A 4 6.16 10.59 -43.64
CA GLY A 4 4.91 10.14 -43.04
C GLY A 4 5.09 9.03 -42.01
N LEU A 5 5.96 8.05 -42.30
CA LEU A 5 6.23 6.93 -41.39
C LEU A 5 6.99 7.41 -40.14
N ASP A 6 8.01 8.24 -40.33
CA ASP A 6 8.79 8.80 -39.23
C ASP A 6 7.93 9.65 -38.29
N LYS A 7 7.02 10.47 -38.86
CA LYS A 7 6.06 11.26 -38.08
C LYS A 7 5.06 10.37 -37.33
N ALA A 8 4.57 9.30 -37.95
CA ALA A 8 3.66 8.36 -37.30
C ALA A 8 4.36 7.63 -36.14
N LEU A 9 5.58 7.15 -36.36
CA LEU A 9 6.40 6.49 -35.34
C LEU A 9 6.70 7.43 -34.18
N SER A 10 7.13 8.66 -34.45
CA SER A 10 7.38 9.68 -33.43
C SER A 10 6.14 9.95 -32.57
N ARG A 11 4.97 10.13 -33.20
CA ARG A 11 3.70 10.35 -32.48
C ARG A 11 3.32 9.17 -31.59
N LEU A 12 3.48 7.94 -32.09
CA LEU A 12 3.21 6.74 -31.30
C LEU A 12 4.14 6.66 -30.09
N THR A 13 5.45 6.84 -30.28
CA THR A 13 6.44 6.84 -29.20
C THR A 13 6.11 7.89 -28.14
N THR A 14 5.80 9.12 -28.54
CA THR A 14 5.40 10.18 -27.59
C THR A 14 4.15 9.79 -26.81
N LYS A 15 3.13 9.23 -27.47
CA LYS A 15 1.90 8.79 -26.79
C LYS A 15 2.19 7.69 -25.77
N PHE A 16 3.03 6.71 -26.10
CA PHE A 16 3.41 5.64 -25.18
C PHE A 16 4.12 6.18 -23.95
N VAL A 17 5.11 7.06 -24.12
CA VAL A 17 5.85 7.67 -22.99
C VAL A 17 4.92 8.46 -22.07
N ARG A 18 3.96 9.22 -22.63
CA ARG A 18 3.01 9.96 -21.80
C ARG A 18 2.08 9.05 -21.02
N VAL A 19 1.58 7.98 -21.65
CA VAL A 19 0.72 6.99 -20.98
C VAL A 19 1.50 6.29 -19.86
N GLU A 20 2.73 5.89 -20.13
CA GLU A 20 3.61 5.28 -19.13
C GLU A 20 3.81 6.22 -17.93
N ASN A 21 4.26 7.45 -18.16
CA ASN A 21 4.45 8.43 -17.08
C ASN A 21 3.17 8.69 -16.29
N ALA A 22 2.02 8.83 -16.96
CA ALA A 22 0.74 9.06 -16.28
C ALA A 22 0.31 7.89 -15.36
N ILE A 23 0.65 6.65 -15.74
CA ILE A 23 0.44 5.47 -14.90
C ILE A 23 1.41 5.48 -13.70
N LEU A 24 2.71 5.69 -13.96
CA LEU A 24 3.74 5.70 -12.91
C LEU A 24 3.46 6.79 -11.87
N ASP A 25 3.07 7.98 -12.30
CA ASP A 25 2.67 9.08 -11.43
C ASP A 25 1.41 8.75 -10.61
N GLY A 26 0.44 8.09 -11.25
CA GLY A 26 -0.79 7.65 -10.58
C GLY A 26 -0.51 6.63 -9.47
N ILE A 27 0.31 5.62 -9.76
CA ILE A 27 0.71 4.60 -8.79
C ILE A 27 1.53 5.21 -7.65
N THR A 28 2.49 6.08 -7.97
CA THR A 28 3.33 6.74 -6.97
C THR A 28 2.52 7.65 -6.06
N SER A 29 1.62 8.46 -6.63
CA SER A 29 0.75 9.35 -5.86
C SER A 29 -0.16 8.59 -4.90
N VAL A 30 -0.73 7.46 -5.34
CA VAL A 30 -1.57 6.61 -4.48
C VAL A 30 -0.74 5.91 -3.41
N GLY A 31 0.47 5.45 -3.75
CA GLY A 31 1.40 4.86 -2.79
C GLY A 31 1.80 5.82 -1.67
N GLU A 32 2.16 7.06 -2.01
CA GLU A 32 2.44 8.11 -1.01
C GLU A 32 1.19 8.45 -0.17
N ALA A 33 0.00 8.45 -0.76
CA ALA A 33 -1.25 8.69 -0.03
C ALA A 33 -1.54 7.57 0.99
N ILE A 34 -1.38 6.30 0.59
CA ILE A 34 -1.53 5.16 1.51
C ILE A 34 -0.51 5.26 2.64
N LYS A 35 0.76 5.56 2.35
CA LYS A 35 1.80 5.73 3.35
C LYS A 35 1.44 6.84 4.34
N ALA A 36 1.01 8.01 3.85
CA ALA A 36 0.63 9.14 4.70
C ALA A 36 -0.57 8.80 5.60
N ASP A 37 -1.62 8.20 5.05
CA ASP A 37 -2.81 7.79 5.81
C ASP A 37 -2.46 6.70 6.83
N ALA A 38 -1.66 5.70 6.46
CA ALA A 38 -1.22 4.64 7.37
C ALA A 38 -0.39 5.21 8.53
N SER A 39 0.54 6.13 8.25
CA SER A 39 1.31 6.84 9.28
C SER A 39 0.40 7.66 10.20
N SER A 40 -0.65 8.29 9.67
CA SER A 40 -1.64 9.01 10.48
C SER A 40 -2.42 8.08 11.40
N TYR A 41 -2.92 6.95 10.89
CA TYR A 41 -3.63 5.95 11.70
C TYR A 41 -2.74 5.29 12.76
N ALA A 42 -1.44 5.16 12.48
CA ALA A 42 -0.46 4.61 13.41
C ALA A 42 0.07 5.62 14.46
N SER A 43 -0.22 6.92 14.33
CA SER A 43 0.36 7.99 15.17
C SER A 43 0.12 7.83 16.67
N ALA A 44 -0.99 7.22 17.07
CA ALA A 44 -1.33 6.98 18.48
C ALA A 44 -1.02 5.53 18.93
N ILE A 45 -0.20 4.81 18.16
CA ILE A 45 0.17 3.42 18.44
C ILE A 45 1.65 3.38 18.82
N GLY A 46 1.90 3.11 20.08
CA GLY A 46 3.22 2.71 20.56
C GLY A 46 3.14 1.47 21.44
N PHE A 47 4.24 0.73 21.48
CA PHE A 47 4.39 -0.50 22.24
C PHE A 47 5.85 -0.64 22.70
N PHE A 48 6.08 -1.48 23.70
CA PHE A 48 7.43 -1.86 24.10
C PHE A 48 7.90 -3.03 23.23
N ASP A 49 9.12 -2.95 22.70
CA ASP A 49 9.76 -4.07 22.01
C ASP A 49 10.24 -5.15 23.01
N ASN A 50 10.89 -6.20 22.50
CA ASN A 50 11.39 -7.30 23.34
C ASN A 50 12.54 -6.88 24.27
N ASP A 51 13.17 -5.74 24.01
CA ASP A 51 14.28 -5.18 24.77
C ASP A 51 13.79 -4.12 25.78
N GLY A 52 12.47 -3.85 25.82
CA GLY A 52 11.84 -2.88 26.71
C GLY A 52 11.88 -1.44 26.23
N ASN A 53 12.27 -1.18 24.97
CA ASN A 53 12.29 0.16 24.41
C ASN A 53 10.90 0.55 23.88
N TRP A 54 10.53 1.82 24.04
CA TRP A 54 9.31 2.37 23.44
C TRP A 54 9.49 2.53 21.93
N VAL A 55 8.56 1.96 21.16
CA VAL A 55 8.53 2.04 19.69
C VAL A 55 7.22 2.69 19.26
N GLU A 56 7.31 3.71 18.42
CA GLU A 56 6.16 4.35 17.77
C GLU A 56 5.96 3.79 16.36
N LEU A 57 4.74 3.30 16.08
CA LEU A 57 4.47 2.58 14.83
C LEU A 57 4.43 3.50 13.60
N ASN A 58 4.12 4.78 13.78
CA ASN A 58 4.15 5.78 12.69
C ASN A 58 5.54 5.91 12.03
N GLY A 59 6.60 5.88 12.83
CA GLY A 59 7.99 5.98 12.39
C GLY A 59 8.49 4.72 11.69
N ALA A 60 7.80 3.59 11.89
CA ALA A 60 8.10 2.31 11.26
C ALA A 60 7.45 2.14 9.88
N ILE A 61 6.46 2.95 9.51
CA ILE A 61 5.81 2.87 8.20
C ILE A 61 6.71 3.51 7.14
N LYS A 62 7.05 2.75 6.11
CA LYS A 62 7.92 3.14 5.02
C LYS A 62 7.24 2.88 3.69
N GLY A 63 7.69 3.60 2.67
CA GLY A 63 7.21 3.40 1.31
C GLY A 63 8.18 3.97 0.30
N GLY A 64 8.14 3.40 -0.90
CA GLY A 64 8.95 3.86 -2.02
C GLY A 64 8.57 3.18 -3.33
N ALA A 65 8.89 3.86 -4.43
CA ALA A 65 8.73 3.30 -5.76
C ALA A 65 9.60 2.05 -5.95
N THR A 66 9.04 1.02 -6.59
CA THR A 66 9.76 -0.21 -6.99
C THR A 66 10.24 -0.09 -8.43
N ASN A 67 11.35 -0.77 -8.77
CA ASN A 67 11.83 -1.04 -10.14
C ASN A 67 11.43 0.00 -11.21
N LYS A 68 12.24 1.05 -11.37
CA LYS A 68 12.00 2.13 -12.38
C LYS A 68 10.61 2.80 -12.28
N GLY A 69 9.94 2.74 -11.14
CA GLY A 69 8.62 3.35 -10.91
C GLY A 69 7.43 2.44 -11.20
N GLN A 70 7.64 1.19 -11.65
CA GLN A 70 6.57 0.28 -12.12
C GLN A 70 5.61 -0.20 -11.00
N GLY A 71 5.86 0.22 -9.77
CA GLY A 71 5.04 -0.09 -8.62
C GLY A 71 5.43 0.80 -7.44
N TYR A 72 4.65 0.73 -6.38
CA TYR A 72 4.98 1.37 -5.12
C TYR A 72 4.84 0.34 -4.01
N ARG A 73 5.90 0.15 -3.22
CA ARG A 73 5.92 -0.76 -2.10
C ARG A 73 5.74 0.03 -0.82
N ILE A 74 4.91 -0.51 0.07
CA ILE A 74 4.71 -0.01 1.43
C ILE A 74 5.04 -1.15 2.38
N TRP A 75 5.78 -0.86 3.45
CA TRP A 75 6.17 -1.84 4.45
C TRP A 75 6.26 -1.21 5.83
N VAL A 76 6.35 -2.07 6.85
CA VAL A 76 6.38 -1.66 8.26
C VAL A 76 7.58 -2.31 8.92
N ASP A 77 8.45 -1.49 9.50
CA ASP A 77 9.65 -1.92 10.21
C ASP A 77 9.39 -2.05 11.72
N ALA A 78 8.45 -2.94 12.07
CA ALA A 78 7.97 -3.14 13.45
C ALA A 78 7.96 -4.62 13.87
N GLY A 79 8.73 -5.46 13.15
CA GLY A 79 8.73 -6.91 13.32
C GLY A 79 7.32 -7.52 13.21
N LYS A 80 7.09 -8.64 13.92
CA LYS A 80 5.77 -9.29 13.96
C LYS A 80 4.72 -8.46 14.70
N MET A 81 5.14 -7.52 15.55
CA MET A 81 4.22 -6.70 16.33
C MET A 81 3.38 -5.79 15.44
N GLY A 82 3.95 -5.26 14.36
CA GLY A 82 3.19 -4.47 13.38
C GLY A 82 2.01 -5.25 12.78
N ALA A 83 2.17 -6.55 12.54
CA ALA A 83 1.08 -7.41 12.05
C ALA A 83 0.07 -7.73 13.15
N TYR A 84 0.52 -8.01 14.38
CA TYR A 84 -0.39 -8.27 15.50
C TYR A 84 -1.22 -7.05 15.87
N VAL A 85 -0.67 -5.85 15.76
CA VAL A 85 -1.43 -4.61 15.91
C VAL A 85 -2.42 -4.45 14.77
N GLU A 86 -2.01 -4.65 13.51
CA GLU A 86 -2.88 -4.49 12.34
C GLU A 86 -4.10 -5.41 12.40
N PHE A 87 -3.87 -6.68 12.73
CA PHE A 87 -4.88 -7.74 12.62
C PHE A 87 -5.51 -8.16 13.95
N GLY A 88 -4.92 -7.76 15.08
CA GLY A 88 -5.25 -8.32 16.38
C GLY A 88 -4.77 -9.77 16.54
N THR A 89 -5.01 -10.35 17.72
CA THR A 89 -4.66 -11.74 18.05
C THR A 89 -5.81 -12.47 18.74
N GLY A 90 -5.78 -13.80 18.72
CA GLY A 90 -6.77 -14.64 19.38
C GLY A 90 -8.21 -14.34 18.99
N GLU A 91 -9.06 -14.09 19.98
CA GLU A 91 -10.49 -13.80 19.75
C GLU A 91 -10.72 -12.54 18.89
N TYR A 92 -9.90 -11.50 19.08
CA TYR A 92 -10.04 -10.23 18.36
C TYR A 92 -9.69 -10.35 16.88
N ALA A 93 -8.74 -11.22 16.52
CA ALA A 93 -8.37 -11.47 15.14
C ALA A 93 -9.56 -11.95 14.31
N SER A 94 -10.37 -12.86 14.85
CA SER A 94 -11.50 -13.44 14.12
C SER A 94 -12.53 -12.39 13.66
N GLY A 95 -12.84 -11.41 14.53
CA GLY A 95 -13.76 -10.33 14.23
C GLY A 95 -13.21 -9.35 13.22
N THR A 96 -11.96 -8.92 13.38
CA THR A 96 -11.30 -7.99 12.44
C THR A 96 -11.20 -8.57 11.04
N LEU A 97 -10.76 -9.83 10.93
CA LEU A 97 -10.58 -10.47 9.64
C LEU A 97 -11.88 -10.75 8.89
N ALA A 98 -13.02 -10.83 9.58
CA ALA A 98 -14.32 -11.00 8.91
C ALA A 98 -14.64 -9.84 7.95
N ALA A 99 -14.16 -8.63 8.26
CA ALA A 99 -14.33 -7.45 7.42
C ALA A 99 -13.31 -7.35 6.27
N TYR A 100 -12.27 -8.19 6.27
CA TYR A 100 -11.16 -8.07 5.32
C TYR A 100 -11.39 -8.94 4.09
N ASN A 101 -10.85 -8.50 2.95
CA ASN A 101 -10.88 -9.30 1.73
C ASN A 101 -9.97 -10.54 1.86
N GLN A 102 -10.03 -11.46 0.90
CA GLN A 102 -9.27 -12.71 0.97
C GLN A 102 -7.75 -12.50 1.08
N GLU A 103 -7.18 -11.60 0.28
CA GLU A 103 -5.75 -11.31 0.26
C GLU A 103 -5.23 -10.87 1.64
N TRP A 104 -5.94 -9.95 2.29
CA TRP A 104 -5.57 -9.45 3.61
C TRP A 104 -5.77 -10.50 4.72
N ARG A 105 -6.76 -11.38 4.58
CA ARG A 105 -6.92 -12.54 5.49
C ARG A 105 -5.79 -13.55 5.34
N GLU A 106 -5.34 -13.80 4.12
CA GLU A 106 -4.21 -14.69 3.85
C GLU A 106 -2.90 -14.09 4.37
N LEU A 107 -2.69 -12.79 4.20
CA LEU A 107 -1.56 -12.06 4.78
C LEU A 107 -1.54 -12.18 6.31
N ALA A 108 -2.68 -11.94 6.98
CA ALA A 108 -2.78 -12.05 8.43
C ALA A 108 -2.41 -13.45 8.95
N ARG A 109 -2.85 -14.51 8.25
CA ARG A 109 -2.56 -15.90 8.63
C ARG A 109 -1.07 -16.24 8.65
N GLN A 110 -0.24 -15.55 7.85
CA GLN A 110 1.21 -15.77 7.85
C GLN A 110 1.87 -15.38 9.18
N PHE A 111 1.22 -14.53 9.99
CA PHE A 111 1.75 -14.07 11.27
C PHE A 111 1.23 -14.87 12.46
N TYR A 112 0.11 -15.60 12.33
CA TYR A 112 -0.45 -16.34 13.45
C TYR A 112 0.31 -17.63 13.74
N VAL A 113 0.70 -17.79 15.02
CA VAL A 113 1.51 -18.93 15.47
C VAL A 113 0.66 -20.01 16.13
N ASN A 114 -0.14 -19.65 17.13
CA ASN A 114 -0.86 -20.61 17.98
C ASN A 114 -2.33 -20.25 18.26
N GLY A 115 -2.84 -19.19 17.63
CA GLY A 115 -4.21 -18.71 17.83
C GLY A 115 -4.51 -18.15 19.24
N LYS A 116 -3.49 -17.99 20.08
CA LYS A 116 -3.61 -17.41 21.43
C LYS A 116 -3.24 -15.93 21.39
N GLY A 117 -3.68 -15.18 22.40
CA GLY A 117 -3.46 -13.74 22.51
C GLY A 117 -4.77 -13.00 22.75
N ARG A 118 -4.66 -11.77 23.26
CA ARG A 118 -5.80 -10.89 23.56
C ARG A 118 -5.54 -9.46 23.12
N LEU A 119 -4.61 -9.26 22.18
CA LEU A 119 -4.33 -7.93 21.64
C LEU A 119 -5.48 -7.51 20.71
N PRO A 120 -6.22 -6.44 21.02
CA PRO A 120 -7.22 -5.88 20.12
C PRO A 120 -6.54 -5.32 18.86
N ALA A 121 -7.17 -5.49 17.71
CA ALA A 121 -6.67 -4.91 16.47
C ALA A 121 -6.76 -3.37 16.52
N ARG A 122 -5.74 -2.71 16.01
CA ARG A 122 -5.71 -1.26 15.72
C ARG A 122 -5.24 -1.08 14.27
N PRO A 123 -6.12 -1.36 13.28
CA PRO A 123 -5.75 -1.31 11.87
C PRO A 123 -5.23 0.07 11.47
N TYR A 124 -4.11 0.09 10.78
CA TYR A 124 -3.50 1.30 10.23
C TYR A 124 -3.21 1.15 8.74
N MET A 125 -2.85 -0.05 8.27
CA MET A 125 -2.52 -0.26 6.87
C MET A 125 -3.74 -0.61 6.02
N TYR A 126 -4.60 -1.52 6.48
CA TYR A 126 -5.80 -1.91 5.75
C TYR A 126 -6.76 -0.75 5.43
N PRO A 127 -7.16 0.10 6.40
CA PRO A 127 -8.04 1.24 6.09
C PRO A 127 -7.39 2.23 5.10
N ALA A 128 -6.09 2.48 5.23
CA ALA A 128 -5.35 3.34 4.30
C ALA A 128 -5.29 2.74 2.89
N TRP A 129 -5.06 1.43 2.80
CA TRP A 129 -5.06 0.70 1.54
C TRP A 129 -6.41 0.78 0.84
N VAL A 130 -7.50 0.41 1.52
CA VAL A 130 -8.85 0.42 0.94
C VAL A 130 -9.25 1.82 0.50
N LYS A 131 -9.04 2.83 1.35
CA LYS A 131 -9.38 4.23 1.04
C LYS A 131 -8.75 4.72 -0.26
N ASN A 132 -7.47 4.40 -0.48
CA ASN A 132 -6.71 4.97 -1.59
C ASN A 132 -6.67 4.08 -2.85
N THR A 133 -6.92 2.77 -2.72
CA THR A 133 -6.98 1.86 -3.88
C THR A 133 -8.37 1.72 -4.48
N THR A 134 -9.42 2.12 -3.74
CA THR A 134 -10.79 2.15 -4.27
C THR A 134 -10.86 3.06 -5.50
N GLY A 135 -11.21 2.48 -6.65
CA GLY A 135 -11.32 3.19 -7.93
C GLY A 135 -9.97 3.49 -8.62
N LEU A 136 -8.84 2.98 -8.10
CA LEU A 136 -7.51 3.22 -8.69
C LEU A 136 -7.45 2.80 -10.16
N THR A 137 -7.93 1.60 -10.49
CA THR A 137 -7.91 1.08 -11.87
C THR A 137 -8.70 1.98 -12.83
N ASP A 138 -9.84 2.51 -12.40
CA ASP A 138 -10.64 3.42 -13.22
C ASP A 138 -9.95 4.77 -13.41
N ASN A 139 -9.31 5.28 -12.36
CA ASN A 139 -8.51 6.51 -12.44
C ASN A 139 -7.30 6.34 -13.38
N LEU A 140 -6.60 5.20 -13.31
CA LEU A 140 -5.50 4.89 -14.23
C LEU A 140 -6.01 4.79 -15.68
N ARG A 141 -7.12 4.10 -15.93
CA ARG A 141 -7.73 4.02 -17.28
C ARG A 141 -8.08 5.40 -17.84
N LYS A 142 -8.64 6.30 -17.02
CA LYS A 142 -8.91 7.69 -17.42
C LYS A 142 -7.64 8.44 -17.82
N ARG A 143 -6.56 8.30 -17.02
CA ARG A 143 -5.24 8.90 -17.30
C ARG A 143 -4.60 8.37 -18.58
N MET A 144 -4.77 7.08 -18.87
CA MET A 144 -4.29 6.47 -20.12
C MET A 144 -5.01 6.99 -21.36
N ASN A 145 -6.31 7.28 -21.23
CA ASN A 145 -7.13 7.76 -22.34
C ASN A 145 -6.98 9.27 -22.60
N ASN A 146 -6.56 10.04 -21.60
CA ASN A 146 -6.27 11.47 -21.72
C ASN A 146 -4.94 11.85 -21.03
N PRO A 147 -3.80 11.41 -21.58
CA PRO A 147 -2.49 11.71 -21.03
C PRO A 147 -2.12 13.15 -21.40
N TYR A 148 -2.31 14.08 -20.45
CA TYR A 148 -1.97 15.50 -20.60
C TYR A 148 -0.49 15.67 -21.02
#